data_AF-A0A5J4Q2X5-F1
#
_entry.id   AF-A0A5J4Q2X5-F1
#
_cell.length_a   1.000
_cell.length_b   1.000
_cell.length_c   1.000
_cell.angle_alpha   90.00
_cell.angle_beta   90.00
_cell.angle_gamma   90.00
#
_symmetry.space_group_name_H-M   'P 1'
#
loop_
_entity.id
_entity.type
_entity.pdbx_description
1 polymer ?
#
loop_
_entity_poly.entity_id
_entity_poly.type
_entity_poly.pdbx_seq_one_letter_code
_entity_poly.pdbx_strand_id
1 'polypeptide(L)'
;MKKYGTILCMAALSLIVVAACTDNNTIPDGPPDGKELDEEWYAGGVNGTVFNATSSAYSQSMPAVDASPALYKQFMRGEQIFEKSFVSTEGMGYSGLGPVYIRKSCIACHPSYGGRSKRVDKFDTSDSRNGYLLMIYDPA
;
A
#
# COMPACT_ATOMS: atom_id res chain seq x y z
N MET A 1 -38.62 -32.72 -20.66
CA MET A 1 -38.53 -32.35 -19.23
C MET A 1 -37.09 -32.23 -18.72
N LYS A 2 -36.19 -33.21 -18.96
CA LYS A 2 -34.78 -33.14 -18.51
C LYS A 2 -33.98 -31.90 -18.98
N LYS A 3 -34.11 -31.51 -20.26
CA LYS A 3 -33.36 -30.36 -20.84
C LYS A 3 -33.71 -29.00 -20.23
N TYR A 4 -34.98 -28.79 -19.86
CA TYR A 4 -35.40 -27.55 -19.19
C TYR A 4 -34.92 -27.51 -17.73
N GLY A 5 -34.83 -28.66 -17.06
CA GLY A 5 -34.24 -28.76 -15.72
C GLY A 5 -32.75 -28.42 -15.71
N THR A 6 -31.97 -28.88 -16.70
CA THR A 6 -30.54 -28.56 -16.79
C THR A 6 -30.28 -27.07 -17.09
N ILE A 7 -31.11 -26.45 -17.95
CA ILE A 7 -31.03 -25.01 -18.26
C ILE A 7 -31.41 -24.17 -17.04
N LEU A 8 -32.44 -24.57 -16.29
CA LEU A 8 -32.85 -23.91 -15.05
C LEU A 8 -31.75 -23.99 -13.98
N CYS A 9 -31.08 -25.14 -13.85
CA CYS A 9 -29.95 -25.32 -12.94
C CYS A 9 -28.72 -24.48 -13.32
N MET A 10 -28.38 -24.38 -14.61
CA MET A 10 -27.26 -23.53 -15.07
C MET A 10 -27.55 -22.03 -14.86
N ALA A 11 -28.79 -21.59 -15.07
CA ALA A 11 -29.19 -20.21 -14.81
C ALA A 11 -29.17 -19.87 -13.31
N ALA A 12 -29.61 -20.79 -12.46
CA ALA A 12 -29.54 -20.63 -11.01
C ALA A 12 -28.09 -20.60 -10.51
N LEU A 13 -27.20 -21.44 -11.05
CA LEU A 13 -25.78 -21.46 -10.69
C LEU A 13 -25.08 -20.17 -11.12
N SER A 14 -25.43 -19.61 -12.29
CA SER A 14 -24.93 -18.32 -12.77
C SER A 14 -25.34 -17.18 -11.83
N LEU A 15 -26.60 -17.14 -11.36
CA LEU A 15 -27.06 -16.15 -10.39
C LEU A 15 -26.32 -16.23 -9.04
N ILE A 16 -25.98 -17.44 -8.58
CA ILE A 16 -25.23 -17.66 -7.33
C ILE A 16 -23.79 -17.15 -7.46
N VAL A 17 -23.16 -17.29 -8.62
CA VAL A 17 -21.79 -16.77 -8.87
C VAL A 17 -21.76 -15.24 -8.84
N VAL A 18 -22.78 -14.55 -9.37
CA VAL A 18 -22.82 -13.07 -9.30
C VAL A 18 -23.07 -12.57 -7.88
N ALA A 19 -23.85 -13.30 -7.08
CA ALA A 19 -24.06 -12.99 -5.66
C ALA A 19 -22.82 -13.30 -4.79
N ALA A 20 -21.95 -14.23 -5.21
CA ALA A 20 -20.67 -14.47 -4.52
C ALA A 20 -19.62 -13.38 -4.80
N CYS A 21 -19.80 -12.57 -5.84
CA CYS A 21 -18.95 -11.42 -6.16
C CYS A 21 -19.51 -10.08 -5.64
N THR A 22 -20.60 -10.07 -4.86
CA THR A 22 -20.90 -8.89 -4.05
C THR A 22 -19.99 -8.89 -2.82
N ASP A 23 -18.71 -8.62 -3.05
CA ASP A 23 -17.83 -8.17 -1.97
C ASP A 23 -18.55 -7.01 -1.30
N ASN A 24 -18.82 -7.18 0.00
CA ASN A 24 -19.35 -6.12 0.83
C ASN A 24 -18.22 -5.09 0.96
N ASN A 25 -18.07 -4.25 -0.06
CA ASN A 25 -17.02 -3.24 -0.23
C ASN A 25 -17.11 -2.10 0.79
N THR A 26 -17.92 -2.26 1.83
CA THR A 26 -17.92 -1.37 2.98
C THR A 26 -16.86 -1.87 3.97
N ILE A 27 -15.58 -1.82 3.58
CA ILE A 27 -14.59 -1.57 4.61
C ILE A 27 -14.82 -0.10 4.96
N PRO A 28 -15.36 0.23 6.14
CA PRO A 28 -15.66 1.63 6.44
C PRO A 28 -14.33 2.37 6.49
N ASP A 29 -14.13 3.33 5.60
CA ASP A 29 -13.17 4.41 5.82
C ASP A 29 -13.75 5.28 6.94
N GLY A 30 -13.49 4.88 8.18
CA GLY A 30 -14.03 5.53 9.35
C GLY A 30 -14.20 4.59 10.54
N PRO A 31 -14.42 5.14 11.74
CA PRO A 31 -14.95 4.36 12.84
C PRO A 31 -16.29 3.72 12.42
N PRO A 32 -16.57 2.45 12.78
CA PRO A 32 -17.83 1.80 12.44
C PRO A 32 -19.02 2.69 12.84
N ASP A 33 -19.92 2.93 11.88
CA ASP A 33 -21.18 3.66 12.01
C ASP A 33 -21.11 5.15 12.43
N GLY A 34 -19.98 5.84 12.22
CA GLY A 34 -19.88 7.29 12.50
C GLY A 34 -20.06 7.64 13.98
N LYS A 35 -19.91 6.65 14.86
CA LYS A 35 -19.85 6.83 16.31
C LYS A 35 -18.45 7.21 16.72
N GLU A 36 -18.35 8.13 17.67
CA GLU A 36 -17.11 8.38 18.39
C GLU A 36 -16.68 7.08 19.06
N LEU A 37 -15.45 6.62 18.78
CA LEU A 37 -14.90 5.42 19.38
C LEU A 37 -14.32 5.75 20.74
N ASP A 38 -14.22 4.73 21.60
CA ASP A 38 -13.50 4.87 22.87
C ASP A 38 -12.01 5.18 22.61
N GLU A 39 -11.36 5.86 23.56
CA GLU A 39 -9.97 6.35 23.44
C GLU A 39 -8.96 5.25 23.05
N GLU A 40 -9.22 4.01 23.46
CA GLU A 40 -8.40 2.83 23.15
C GLU A 40 -8.27 2.51 21.65
N TRP A 41 -9.21 2.99 20.83
CA TRP A 41 -9.18 2.81 19.37
C TRP A 41 -8.24 3.80 18.66
N TYR A 42 -7.80 4.84 19.36
CA TYR A 42 -6.93 5.87 18.80
C TYR A 42 -5.47 5.63 19.21
N ALA A 43 -4.78 4.70 18.54
CA ALA A 43 -3.39 4.36 18.84
C ALA A 43 -2.42 5.56 18.81
N GLY A 44 -2.72 6.58 18.00
CA GLY A 44 -1.98 7.86 17.95
C GLY A 44 -2.72 9.05 18.58
N GLY A 45 -3.79 8.80 19.33
CA GLY A 45 -4.76 9.83 19.75
C GLY A 45 -5.64 10.31 18.60
N VAL A 46 -6.61 11.18 18.91
CA VAL A 46 -7.61 11.68 17.94
C VAL A 46 -6.97 12.32 16.71
N ASN A 47 -5.89 13.08 16.91
CA ASN A 47 -5.20 13.78 15.81
C ASN A 47 -4.05 12.98 15.18
N GLY A 48 -3.68 11.83 15.73
CA GLY A 48 -2.61 10.97 15.22
C GLY A 48 -3.10 9.65 14.61
N THR A 49 -4.41 9.38 14.65
CA THR A 49 -5.03 8.18 14.10
C THR A 49 -5.91 8.55 12.92
N VAL A 50 -5.84 7.77 11.85
CA VAL A 50 -6.75 7.91 10.70
C VAL A 50 -7.33 6.56 10.35
N PHE A 51 -8.64 6.52 10.14
CA PHE A 51 -9.36 5.33 9.71
C PHE A 51 -9.48 5.35 8.19
N ASN A 52 -8.48 4.76 7.51
CA ASN A 52 -8.51 4.52 6.08
C ASN A 52 -8.07 3.08 5.87
N ALA A 53 -8.93 2.28 5.23
CA ALA A 53 -8.65 0.87 4.97
C ALA A 53 -8.37 0.59 3.49
N THR A 54 -8.24 1.64 2.68
CA THR A 54 -7.80 1.55 1.29
C THR A 54 -6.29 1.31 1.18
N SER A 55 -5.80 1.13 -0.04
CA SER A 55 -4.37 1.03 -0.34
C SER A 55 -3.54 2.25 0.06
N SER A 56 -4.18 3.39 0.35
CA SER A 56 -3.53 4.67 0.68
C SER A 56 -3.33 4.87 2.18
N ALA A 57 -3.73 3.90 3.02
CA ALA A 57 -3.67 4.01 4.48
C ALA A 57 -2.27 4.39 5.03
N TYR A 58 -1.21 3.93 4.36
CA TYR A 58 0.18 4.18 4.78
C TYR A 58 0.84 5.38 4.09
N SER A 59 0.20 5.99 3.08
CA SER A 59 0.75 7.12 2.33
C SER A 59 0.16 8.47 2.77
N GLN A 60 -0.88 8.45 3.58
CA GLN A 60 -1.56 9.67 4.02
C GLN A 60 -0.93 10.24 5.30
N SER A 61 -1.03 11.56 5.44
CA SER A 61 -0.70 12.27 6.66
C SER A 61 -1.76 12.06 7.75
N MET A 62 -1.40 12.40 8.99
CA MET A 62 -2.33 12.45 10.12
C MET A 62 -2.90 13.88 10.30
N PRO A 63 -4.09 14.03 10.91
CA PRO A 63 -4.72 15.34 11.13
C PRO A 63 -3.82 16.37 11.82
N ALA A 64 -2.99 15.94 12.78
CA ALA A 64 -2.03 16.82 13.46
C ALA A 64 -0.99 17.42 12.50
N VAL A 65 -0.60 16.68 11.46
CA VAL A 65 0.35 17.14 10.43
C VAL A 65 -0.34 18.12 9.49
N ASP A 66 -1.56 17.82 9.05
CA ASP A 66 -2.32 18.65 8.12
C ASP A 66 -2.71 20.01 8.73
N ALA A 67 -3.01 20.04 10.03
CA ALA A 67 -3.35 21.25 10.77
C ALA A 67 -2.17 22.24 10.91
N SER A 68 -0.93 21.81 10.64
CA SER A 68 0.26 22.65 10.77
C SER A 68 0.99 22.77 9.43
N PRO A 69 1.04 23.98 8.82
CA PRO A 69 1.77 24.19 7.57
C PRO A 69 3.25 23.79 7.65
N ALA A 70 3.86 23.95 8.83
CA ALA A 70 5.25 23.57 9.06
C ALA A 70 5.44 22.04 9.05
N LEU A 71 4.56 21.30 9.74
CA LEU A 71 4.61 19.83 9.77
C LEU A 71 4.24 19.24 8.41
N TYR A 72 3.20 19.75 7.76
CA TYR A 72 2.82 19.31 6.42
C TYR A 72 3.97 19.49 5.41
N LYS A 73 4.68 20.61 5.48
CA LYS A 73 5.88 20.84 4.64
C LYS A 73 6.99 19.81 4.94
N GLN A 74 7.19 19.43 6.19
CA GLN A 74 8.16 18.39 6.55
C GLN A 74 7.73 17.01 6.07
N PHE A 75 6.45 16.67 6.20
CA PHE A 75 5.85 15.45 5.67
C PHE A 75 6.09 15.34 4.16
N MET A 76 5.70 16.36 3.39
CA MET A 76 5.92 16.38 1.94
C MET A 76 7.40 16.31 1.54
N ARG A 77 8.31 16.80 2.37
CA ARG A 77 9.76 16.61 2.15
C ARG A 77 10.18 15.15 2.36
N GLY A 78 9.62 14.49 3.36
CA GLY A 78 9.79 13.04 3.58
C GLY A 78 9.30 12.23 2.40
N GLU A 79 8.10 12.54 1.90
CA GLU A 79 7.51 11.92 0.71
C GLU A 79 8.45 12.03 -0.51
N GLN A 80 8.98 13.23 -0.76
CA GLN A 80 9.93 13.43 -1.85
C GLN A 80 11.19 12.58 -1.69
N ILE A 81 11.70 12.37 -0.48
CA ILE A 81 12.88 11.51 -0.24
C ILE A 81 12.52 10.04 -0.44
N PHE A 82 11.36 9.61 0.05
CA PHE A 82 10.93 8.21 0.02
C PHE A 82 10.68 7.71 -1.40
N GLU A 83 10.05 8.52 -2.25
CA GLU A 83 9.71 8.17 -3.64
C GLU A 83 10.89 8.32 -4.60
N LYS A 84 11.90 9.13 -4.26
CA LYS A 84 13.00 9.44 -5.19
C LYS A 84 14.00 8.31 -5.31
N SER A 85 14.59 8.21 -6.50
CA SER A 85 15.79 7.42 -6.74
C SER A 85 17.06 8.20 -6.41
N PHE A 86 17.90 7.59 -5.58
CA PHE A 86 19.21 8.07 -5.20
C PHE A 86 20.24 7.78 -6.30
N VAL A 87 21.21 8.67 -6.41
CA VAL A 87 22.30 8.58 -7.40
C VAL A 87 23.64 8.41 -6.70
N SER A 88 24.59 7.82 -7.42
CA SER A 88 25.98 7.66 -6.95
C SER A 88 26.83 8.91 -7.20
N THR A 89 26.37 9.84 -8.04
CA THR A 89 27.09 11.08 -8.34
C THR A 89 27.04 12.02 -7.15
N GLU A 90 28.20 12.34 -6.58
CA GLU A 90 28.32 13.29 -5.48
C GLU A 90 27.87 14.70 -5.87
N GLY A 91 27.37 15.47 -4.90
CA GLY A 91 26.93 16.86 -5.10
C GLY A 91 25.59 17.03 -5.82
N MET A 92 25.01 15.95 -6.34
CA MET A 92 23.65 15.95 -6.88
C MET A 92 22.62 15.76 -5.76
N GLY A 93 21.40 16.29 -5.95
CA GLY A 93 20.29 16.03 -5.03
C GLY A 93 20.00 14.54 -4.93
N TYR A 94 19.78 14.04 -3.71
CA TYR A 94 19.60 12.61 -3.42
C TYR A 94 20.82 11.75 -3.76
N SER A 95 22.02 12.28 -3.54
CA SER A 95 23.26 11.48 -3.61
C SER A 95 23.44 10.64 -2.34
N GLY A 96 23.95 9.42 -2.50
CA GLY A 96 24.53 8.67 -1.37
C GLY A 96 23.56 7.92 -0.46
N LEU A 97 22.83 6.93 -0.97
CA LEU A 97 22.11 5.98 -0.12
C LEU A 97 23.07 5.04 0.64
N GLY A 98 24.33 4.96 0.22
CA GLY A 98 25.38 4.13 0.84
C GLY A 98 25.50 2.73 0.22
N PRO A 99 26.66 2.06 0.41
CA PRO A 99 27.00 0.84 -0.32
C PRO A 99 26.23 -0.42 0.14
N VAL A 100 25.54 -0.35 1.27
CA VAL A 100 24.82 -1.51 1.85
C VAL A 100 23.41 -1.66 1.26
N TYR A 101 22.89 -0.61 0.62
CA TYR A 101 21.56 -0.67 0.02
C TYR A 101 21.61 -1.39 -1.32
N ILE A 102 20.88 -2.49 -1.41
CA ILE A 102 20.72 -3.27 -2.64
C ILE A 102 19.88 -2.57 -3.70
N ARG A 103 19.13 -1.51 -3.32
CA ARG A 103 18.27 -0.71 -4.20
C ARG A 103 18.64 0.77 -4.10
N LYS A 104 18.26 1.53 -5.12
CA LYS A 104 18.51 2.98 -5.21
C LYS A 104 17.35 3.83 -4.68
N SER A 105 16.28 3.28 -4.14
CA SER A 105 15.16 4.06 -3.58
C SER A 105 14.48 3.31 -2.44
N CYS A 106 13.84 4.05 -1.53
CA CYS A 106 13.09 3.46 -0.42
C CYS A 106 11.84 2.72 -0.94
N ILE A 107 11.10 3.34 -1.86
CA ILE A 107 9.89 2.77 -2.46
C ILE A 107 10.15 1.47 -3.25
N ALA A 108 11.40 1.23 -3.69
CA ALA A 108 11.74 -0.04 -4.34
C ALA A 108 11.64 -1.25 -3.41
N CYS A 109 11.90 -1.06 -2.11
CA CYS A 109 11.72 -2.08 -1.07
C CYS A 109 10.38 -1.96 -0.35
N HIS A 110 9.85 -0.74 -0.24
CA HIS A 110 8.58 -0.42 0.40
C HIS A 110 7.55 0.10 -0.61
N PRO A 111 7.11 -0.74 -1.57
CA PRO A 111 6.14 -0.31 -2.57
C PRO A 111 4.85 0.10 -1.88
N SER A 112 4.23 1.19 -2.34
CA SER A 112 3.02 1.74 -1.73
C SER A 112 3.15 1.92 -0.21
N TYR A 113 4.30 2.44 0.26
CA TYR A 113 4.50 2.86 1.65
C TYR A 113 4.45 1.76 2.71
N GLY A 114 4.86 0.54 2.34
CA GLY A 114 4.81 -0.63 3.23
C GLY A 114 3.90 -1.75 2.73
N GLY A 115 3.36 -1.59 1.51
CA GLY A 115 2.76 -2.66 0.75
C GLY A 115 3.74 -3.79 0.45
N ARG A 116 3.16 -4.95 0.10
CA ARG A 116 3.95 -6.12 -0.28
C ARG A 116 4.50 -5.95 -1.68
N SER A 117 5.77 -6.34 -1.87
CA SER A 117 6.37 -6.42 -3.20
C SER A 117 5.58 -7.36 -4.10
N LYS A 118 5.46 -6.98 -5.37
CA LYS A 118 4.92 -7.83 -6.41
C LYS A 118 5.81 -9.05 -6.57
N ARG A 119 5.20 -10.24 -6.53
CA ARG A 119 5.88 -11.47 -6.90
C ARG A 119 6.26 -11.43 -8.38
N VAL A 120 7.53 -11.61 -8.66
CA VAL A 120 8.11 -11.66 -10.01
C VAL A 120 8.90 -12.95 -10.20
N ASP A 121 8.90 -13.47 -11.41
CA ASP A 121 9.63 -14.69 -11.77
C ASP A 121 11.13 -14.44 -12.01
N LYS A 122 11.50 -13.16 -12.25
CA LYS A 122 12.88 -12.70 -12.39
C LYS A 122 13.10 -11.44 -11.56
N PHE A 123 14.20 -11.40 -10.80
CA PHE A 123 14.62 -10.20 -10.10
C PHE A 123 15.24 -9.19 -11.08
N ASP A 124 14.71 -7.98 -11.07
CA ASP A 124 15.17 -6.86 -11.89
C ASP A 124 15.34 -5.63 -10.98
N THR A 125 16.58 -5.21 -10.77
CA THR A 125 16.89 -4.07 -9.91
C THR A 125 16.35 -2.75 -10.45
N SER A 126 15.99 -2.69 -11.74
CA SER A 126 15.38 -1.52 -12.38
C SER A 126 13.87 -1.40 -12.16
N ASP A 127 13.15 -2.47 -11.80
CA ASP A 127 11.72 -2.42 -11.49
C ASP A 127 11.50 -2.20 -9.99
N SER A 128 10.96 -1.05 -9.58
CA SER A 128 10.71 -0.70 -8.18
C SER A 128 9.63 -1.55 -7.48
N ARG A 129 8.95 -2.47 -8.17
CA ARG A 129 7.81 -3.22 -7.60
C ARG A 129 8.21 -4.59 -7.05
N ASN A 130 9.47 -5.01 -7.17
CA ASN A 130 9.97 -6.33 -6.78
C ASN A 130 10.92 -6.30 -5.56
N GLY A 131 10.60 -5.50 -4.54
CA GLY A 131 11.37 -5.25 -3.32
C GLY A 131 11.63 -6.46 -2.40
N TYR A 132 12.31 -7.50 -2.87
CA TYR A 132 12.76 -8.60 -2.02
C TYR A 132 13.90 -8.16 -1.11
N LEU A 133 13.79 -8.49 0.19
CA LEU A 133 14.78 -8.17 1.22
C LEU A 133 16.08 -8.98 1.08
N LEU A 134 16.00 -10.18 0.52
CA LEU A 134 17.13 -11.09 0.35
C LEU A 134 17.12 -11.68 -1.06
N MET A 135 18.23 -11.52 -1.77
CA MET A 135 18.49 -12.18 -3.05
C MET A 135 19.52 -13.29 -2.81
N ILE A 136 19.15 -14.52 -3.12
CA ILE A 136 20.09 -15.64 -3.17
C ILE A 136 20.48 -15.78 -4.64
N TYR A 137 21.75 -15.53 -4.95
CA TYR A 137 22.29 -15.73 -6.29
C TYR A 137 23.26 -16.92 -6.26
N ASP A 138 23.21 -17.73 -7.32
CA ASP A 138 24.21 -18.79 -7.56
C ASP A 138 25.24 -18.23 -8.55
N PRO A 139 26.52 -18.06 -8.15
CA PRO A 139 27.59 -17.52 -9.01
C PRO A 139 28.04 -18.41 -10.18
N ALA A 140 27.29 -19.47 -10.53
CA ALA A 140 27.64 -20.41 -11.61
C ALA A 140 27.89 -19.74 -12.98
#